data_AF-A0A7S0WI32-F1
#
_entry.id   AF-A0A7S0WI32-F1
#
_cell.length_a   1.000
_cell.length_b   1.000
_cell.length_c   1.000
_cell.angle_alpha   90.00
_cell.angle_beta   90.00
_cell.angle_gamma   90.00
#
_symmetry.space_group_name_H-M   'P 1'
#
loop_
_entity.id
_entity.type
_entity.pdbx_description
1 polymer ?
#
loop_
_entity_poly.entity_id
_entity_poly.type
_entity_poly.pdbx_seq_one_letter_code
_entity_poly.pdbx_strand_id
1 'polypeptide(L)'
;DTPEQILDVVHMTIGSTTAQGQAGAMATSRAISDATDGSPGKESPQSSRAIAQDYKLYLIQECCDTSLDAALVAGCLNHPGSPERSLEAVLLLLLDVARGLEYLHARGVVHGDLKPD
;
A
#
# COMPACT_ATOMS: atom_id res chain seq x y z
N ASP A 1 28.37 5.54 -25.68
CA ASP A 1 27.56 6.76 -25.62
C ASP A 1 26.18 6.48 -25.08
N THR A 2 26.04 6.61 -23.76
CA THR A 2 24.76 6.81 -23.06
C THR A 2 24.41 8.30 -23.06
N PRO A 3 23.10 8.63 -23.10
CA PRO A 3 22.51 9.41 -22.00
C PRO A 3 21.08 8.89 -21.69
N GLU A 4 20.67 8.47 -20.50
CA GLU A 4 20.57 9.14 -19.18
C GLU A 4 19.88 10.53 -19.23
N GLN A 5 18.61 10.52 -18.75
CA GLN A 5 17.95 11.59 -17.97
C GLN A 5 17.33 12.76 -18.78
N ILE A 6 16.16 13.37 -18.46
CA ILE A 6 15.46 13.58 -17.18
C ILE A 6 14.08 14.28 -17.45
N LEU A 7 13.12 14.10 -16.53
CA LEU A 7 11.95 14.93 -16.15
C LEU A 7 10.98 15.49 -17.22
N ASP A 8 9.70 15.17 -17.08
CA ASP A 8 8.72 16.26 -17.03
C ASP A 8 7.56 15.99 -16.07
N VAL A 9 7.36 17.01 -15.24
CA VAL A 9 6.46 17.11 -14.11
C VAL A 9 5.09 17.53 -14.64
N VAL A 10 4.07 16.68 -14.51
CA VAL A 10 2.68 17.11 -14.76
C VAL A 10 2.09 17.60 -13.44
N HIS A 11 2.18 18.91 -13.30
CA HIS A 11 1.51 19.76 -12.32
C HIS A 11 -0.01 19.74 -12.57
N MET A 12 -0.80 19.15 -11.67
CA MET A 12 -2.27 19.28 -11.70
C MET A 12 -2.73 20.14 -10.51
N THR A 13 -2.94 21.41 -10.82
CA THR A 13 -3.50 22.47 -9.99
C THR A 13 -4.97 22.21 -9.67
N ILE A 14 -5.38 22.19 -8.39
CA ILE A 14 -6.75 22.56 -7.99
C ILE A 14 -6.76 23.29 -6.64
N GLY A 15 -7.20 24.55 -6.68
CA GLY A 15 -8.18 25.13 -5.74
C GLY A 15 -7.72 25.56 -4.35
N SER A 16 -7.64 26.88 -4.14
CA SER A 16 -7.45 27.55 -2.85
C SER A 16 -8.73 27.59 -2.00
N THR A 17 -8.59 27.48 -0.67
CA THR A 17 -9.42 28.22 0.29
C THR A 17 -8.62 28.57 1.56
N THR A 18 -8.65 29.85 1.87
CA THR A 18 -8.04 30.62 2.95
C THR A 18 -8.35 30.15 4.38
N ALA A 19 -7.35 30.15 5.27
CA ALA A 19 -7.54 30.44 6.70
C ALA A 19 -6.27 31.07 7.31
N GLN A 20 -6.51 32.10 8.11
CA GLN A 20 -5.57 33.13 8.57
C GLN A 20 -4.47 32.66 9.54
N GLY A 21 -3.27 33.17 9.27
CA GLY A 21 -2.33 33.86 10.16
C GLY A 21 -2.25 33.52 11.65
N GLN A 22 -1.01 33.29 12.13
CA GLN A 22 -0.25 34.33 12.83
C GLN A 22 1.21 33.90 13.02
N ALA A 23 2.12 34.74 12.51
CA ALA A 23 3.54 34.70 12.78
C ALA A 23 3.83 35.30 14.17
N GLY A 24 4.60 34.60 14.98
CA GLY A 24 5.18 35.09 16.24
C GLY A 24 6.68 34.83 16.24
N ALA A 25 7.45 35.90 16.38
CA ALA A 25 8.87 35.99 16.10
C ALA A 25 9.81 35.40 17.19
N MET A 26 11.06 35.24 16.76
CA MET A 26 12.31 35.02 17.49
C MET A 26 12.38 35.63 18.91
N ALA A 27 13.06 34.95 19.84
CA ALA A 27 14.46 35.26 20.19
C ALA A 27 14.98 34.51 21.43
N THR A 28 16.21 34.01 21.30
CA THR A 28 17.33 34.02 22.27
C THR A 28 17.20 33.35 23.65
N SER A 29 18.13 32.42 23.95
CA SER A 29 19.19 32.61 24.97
C SER A 29 19.98 31.31 25.19
N ARG A 30 21.31 31.39 25.11
CA ARG A 30 22.28 30.40 25.62
C ARG A 30 22.67 30.82 27.04
N ALA A 31 22.62 29.91 28.01
CA ALA A 31 23.49 29.91 29.20
C ALA A 31 23.50 28.48 29.79
N ILE A 32 24.61 27.75 29.74
CA ILE A 32 25.66 27.56 30.77
C ILE A 32 25.19 26.66 31.93
N SER A 33 25.96 25.58 32.13
CA SER A 33 25.88 24.56 33.16
C SER A 33 26.08 25.06 34.59
N ASP A 34 25.36 24.49 35.55
CA ASP A 34 25.76 24.47 36.96
C ASP A 34 25.19 23.22 37.67
N ALA A 35 25.97 22.67 38.58
CA ALA A 35 25.74 21.40 39.27
C ALA A 35 25.45 21.64 40.76
N THR A 36 24.33 21.12 41.27
CA THR A 36 24.09 20.81 42.70
C THR A 36 23.06 19.66 42.75
N ASP A 37 23.43 18.45 43.18
CA ASP A 37 23.38 17.89 44.55
C ASP A 37 21.96 17.75 45.15
N GLY A 38 21.60 16.51 45.56
CA GLY A 38 20.59 16.29 46.60
C GLY A 38 19.34 15.43 46.29
N SER A 39 19.41 14.15 46.71
CA SER A 39 18.34 13.31 47.31
C SER A 39 17.50 12.32 46.46
N PRO A 40 17.24 11.10 47.00
CA PRO A 40 16.55 10.01 46.30
C PRO A 40 15.03 10.19 46.39
N GLY A 41 14.43 10.62 45.28
CA GLY A 41 12.99 10.54 45.07
C GLY A 41 12.57 9.09 44.85
N LYS A 42 11.53 8.65 45.56
CA LYS A 42 10.87 7.36 45.37
C LYS A 42 10.39 7.23 43.92
N GLU A 43 11.16 6.55 43.10
CA GLU A 43 10.71 6.11 41.78
C GLU A 43 9.74 4.94 41.98
N SER A 44 8.45 5.29 42.09
CA SER A 44 7.37 4.38 41.70
C SER A 44 7.77 3.75 40.36
N PRO A 45 7.57 2.44 40.15
CA PRO A 45 7.72 1.85 38.84
C PRO A 45 6.72 2.58 37.97
N GLN A 46 7.19 3.56 37.20
CA GLN A 46 6.43 4.12 36.11
C GLN A 46 6.25 2.93 35.19
N SER A 47 5.09 2.29 35.30
CA SER A 47 4.68 1.24 34.39
C SER A 47 4.79 1.92 33.04
N SER A 48 5.85 1.58 32.31
CA SER A 48 6.05 1.93 30.93
C SER A 48 4.89 1.25 30.22
N ARG A 49 3.75 1.94 30.22
CA ARG A 49 2.53 1.51 29.60
C ARG A 49 2.90 1.49 28.14
N ALA A 50 3.28 0.30 27.67
CA ALA A 50 3.65 0.05 26.30
C ALA A 50 2.53 0.64 25.47
N ILE A 51 2.80 1.78 24.83
CA ILE A 51 1.87 2.36 23.89
C ILE A 51 1.90 1.36 22.75
N ALA A 52 0.89 0.49 22.70
CA ALA A 52 0.67 -0.39 21.58
C ALA A 52 0.45 0.52 20.38
N GLN A 53 1.50 0.72 19.59
CA GLN A 53 1.42 1.52 18.38
C GLN A 53 0.76 0.64 17.33
N ASP A 54 -0.48 0.99 16.98
CA ASP A 54 -1.23 0.34 15.92
C ASP A 54 -0.63 0.75 14.57
N TYR A 55 0.21 -0.12 14.02
CA TYR A 55 0.71 0.04 12.66
C TYR A 55 -0.24 -0.67 11.69
N LYS A 56 -0.55 0.01 10.59
CA LYS A 56 -1.30 -0.56 9.46
C LYS A 56 -0.39 -0.60 8.24
N LEU A 57 -0.35 -1.75 7.58
CA LEU A 57 0.29 -1.90 6.27
C LEU A 57 -0.76 -1.63 5.19
N TYR A 58 -0.43 -0.74 4.26
CA TYR A 58 -1.24 -0.47 3.08
C TYR A 58 -0.43 -0.86 1.83
N LEU A 59 -1.08 -1.55 0.90
CA LEU A 59 -0.50 -1.87 -0.40
C LEU A 59 -1.36 -1.21 -1.47
N ILE A 60 -0.72 -0.45 -2.36
CA ILE A 60 -1.38 0.14 -3.53
C ILE A 60 -1.13 -0.81 -4.69
N GLN A 61 -2.19 -1.21 -5.38
CA GLN A 61 -2.18 -2.21 -6.44
C GLN A 61 -3.09 -1.75 -7.58
N GLU A 62 -3.05 -2.49 -8.69
CA GLU A 62 -4.11 -2.42 -9.69
C GLU A 62 -5.46 -2.77 -9.06
N CYS A 63 -6.51 -2.03 -9.44
CA CYS A 63 -7.87 -2.30 -9.00
C CYS A 63 -8.56 -3.23 -10.00
N CYS A 64 -8.90 -4.45 -9.56
CA CYS A 64 -9.72 -5.38 -10.33
C CYS A 64 -11.19 -5.19 -9.95
N ASP A 65 -12.04 -4.85 -10.93
CA ASP A 65 -13.48 -4.60 -10.68
C ASP A 65 -14.28 -5.88 -10.36
N THR A 66 -13.70 -7.05 -10.63
CA THR A 66 -14.31 -8.35 -10.38
C THR A 66 -13.26 -9.42 -10.10
N SER A 67 -13.64 -10.45 -9.36
CA SER A 67 -12.89 -11.67 -9.14
C SER A 67 -13.32 -12.76 -10.13
N LEU A 68 -12.52 -13.83 -10.24
CA LEU A 68 -12.83 -14.91 -11.16
C LEU A 68 -14.08 -15.69 -10.71
N ASP A 69 -14.28 -15.91 -9.42
CA ASP A 69 -15.50 -16.54 -8.89
C ASP A 69 -16.75 -15.70 -9.24
N ALA A 70 -16.68 -14.38 -9.07
CA ALA A 70 -17.78 -13.48 -9.39
C ALA A 70 -18.08 -13.49 -10.90
N ALA A 71 -17.05 -13.48 -11.75
CA ALA A 71 -17.20 -13.58 -13.19
C ALA A 71 -17.81 -14.93 -13.63
N LEU A 72 -17.46 -16.03 -12.94
CA LEU A 72 -18.04 -17.36 -13.19
C LEU A 72 -19.52 -17.40 -12.81
N VAL A 73 -19.91 -16.83 -11.67
CA VAL A 73 -21.30 -16.74 -11.21
C VAL A 73 -22.13 -15.84 -12.13
N ALA A 74 -21.55 -14.73 -12.59
CA ALA A 74 -22.18 -13.80 -13.53
C ALA A 74 -22.31 -14.38 -14.95
N GLY A 75 -21.70 -15.54 -15.23
CA GLY A 75 -21.75 -16.17 -16.55
C GLY A 75 -20.87 -15.46 -17.59
N CYS A 76 -19.85 -14.71 -17.17
CA CYS A 76 -18.96 -13.96 -18.07
C CYS A 76 -18.15 -14.86 -19.02
N LEU A 77 -18.03 -16.15 -18.69
CA LEU A 77 -17.36 -17.14 -19.55
C LEU A 77 -18.34 -17.95 -20.41
N ASN A 78 -19.62 -17.58 -20.45
CA ASN A 78 -20.61 -18.29 -21.24
C ASN A 78 -20.55 -17.91 -22.73
N HIS A 79 -21.00 -18.82 -23.59
CA HIS A 79 -21.14 -18.51 -25.00
C HIS A 79 -22.18 -17.39 -25.17
N PRO A 80 -21.94 -16.37 -26.02
CA PRO A 80 -22.94 -15.35 -26.31
C PRO A 80 -24.29 -15.97 -26.66
N GLY A 81 -25.34 -15.62 -25.90
CA GLY A 81 -26.70 -16.10 -26.12
C GLY A 81 -27.01 -17.52 -25.61
N SER A 82 -26.07 -18.20 -24.93
CA SER A 82 -26.28 -19.52 -24.33
C SER A 82 -25.85 -19.52 -22.86
N PRO A 83 -26.52 -20.28 -21.98
CA PRO A 83 -26.06 -20.46 -20.60
C PRO A 83 -24.85 -21.40 -20.49
N GLU A 84 -24.42 -22.05 -21.57
CA GLU A 84 -23.27 -22.95 -21.57
C GLU A 84 -21.94 -22.19 -21.57
N ARG A 85 -20.94 -22.75 -20.88
CA ARG A 85 -19.59 -22.16 -20.88
C ARG A 85 -18.95 -22.24 -22.26
N SER A 86 -18.36 -21.14 -22.70
CA SER A 86 -17.48 -21.10 -23.84
C SER A 86 -16.16 -21.79 -23.47
N LEU A 87 -15.92 -22.96 -24.06
CA LEU A 87 -14.65 -23.68 -23.89
C LEU A 87 -13.47 -22.81 -24.33
N GLU A 88 -13.63 -22.02 -25.39
CA GLU A 88 -12.60 -21.09 -25.87
C GLU A 88 -12.26 -20.03 -24.80
N ALA A 89 -13.26 -19.38 -24.23
CA ALA A 89 -13.05 -18.37 -23.19
C ALA A 89 -12.36 -18.95 -21.94
N VAL A 90 -12.77 -20.16 -21.54
CA VAL A 90 -12.16 -20.86 -20.40
C VAL A 90 -10.70 -21.22 -20.70
N LEU A 91 -10.39 -21.72 -21.90
CA LEU A 91 -9.02 -22.09 -22.26
C LEU A 91 -8.09 -20.89 -22.36
N LEU A 92 -8.58 -19.76 -22.90
CA LEU A 92 -7.80 -18.51 -22.94
C LEU A 92 -7.49 -18.01 -21.53
N LEU A 93 -8.47 -17.99 -20.64
CA LEU A 93 -8.27 -17.62 -19.25
C LEU A 93 -7.25 -18.54 -18.56
N LEU A 94 -7.39 -19.85 -18.71
CA LEU A 94 -6.46 -20.82 -18.11
C LEU A 94 -5.04 -20.68 -18.68
N LEU A 95 -4.91 -20.34 -19.97
CA LEU A 95 -3.61 -20.06 -20.59
C LEU A 95 -2.94 -18.84 -19.96
N ASP A 96 -3.70 -17.76 -19.71
CA ASP A 96 -3.16 -16.55 -19.07
C ASP A 96 -2.72 -16.83 -17.62
N VAL A 97 -3.53 -17.58 -16.85
CA VAL A 97 -3.15 -18.03 -15.50
C VAL A 97 -1.90 -18.90 -15.56
N ALA A 98 -1.83 -19.86 -16.48
CA ALA A 98 -0.69 -20.77 -16.61
C ALA A 98 0.61 -20.03 -16.97
N ARG A 99 0.55 -19.00 -17.82
CA ARG A 99 1.70 -18.12 -18.12
C ARG A 99 2.16 -17.35 -16.90
N GLY A 100 1.23 -16.82 -16.11
CA GLY A 100 1.56 -16.17 -14.84
C GLY A 100 2.27 -17.13 -13.87
N LEU A 101 1.77 -18.35 -13.74
CA LEU A 101 2.39 -19.39 -12.91
C LEU A 101 3.75 -19.84 -13.43
N GLU A 102 3.92 -20.01 -14.74
CA GLU A 102 5.21 -20.29 -15.36
C GLU A 102 6.24 -19.22 -14.99
N TYR A 103 5.85 -17.94 -15.08
CA TYR A 103 6.70 -16.82 -14.69
C TYR A 103 7.11 -16.87 -13.21
N LEU A 104 6.19 -17.23 -12.31
CA LEU A 104 6.46 -17.40 -10.87
C LEU A 104 7.40 -18.58 -10.61
N HIS A 105 7.13 -19.72 -11.23
CA HIS A 105 7.92 -20.94 -11.08
C HIS A 105 9.35 -20.75 -11.60
N ALA A 106 9.54 -20.02 -12.69
CA ALA A 106 10.87 -19.66 -13.19
C ALA A 106 11.70 -18.85 -12.17
N ARG A 107 11.07 -18.25 -11.16
CA ARG A 107 11.71 -17.50 -10.07
C ARG A 107 11.73 -18.27 -8.74
N GLY A 108 11.35 -19.54 -8.75
CA GLY A 108 11.28 -20.37 -7.55
C GLY A 108 10.15 -19.99 -6.60
N VAL A 109 9.13 -19.25 -7.07
CA VAL A 109 7.97 -18.86 -6.27
C VAL A 109 6.84 -19.84 -6.55
N VAL A 110 6.33 -20.50 -5.50
CA VAL A 110 5.10 -21.30 -5.53
C VAL A 110 4.00 -20.48 -4.87
N HIS A 111 2.91 -20.19 -5.60
CA HIS A 111 1.84 -19.30 -5.11
C HIS A 111 1.19 -19.80 -3.80
N GLY A 112 0.99 -21.11 -3.66
CA GLY A 112 0.52 -21.74 -2.43
C GLY A 112 -0.98 -21.66 -2.16
N ASP A 113 -1.68 -20.63 -2.65
CA ASP A 113 -3.14 -20.47 -2.47
C ASP A 113 -3.85 -20.08 -3.78
N LEU A 114 -3.78 -20.94 -4.80
CA LEU A 114 -4.42 -20.66 -6.09
C LEU A 114 -5.90 -21.11 -6.05
N LYS A 115 -6.82 -20.15 -6.07
CA LYS A 115 -8.27 -20.35 -6.03
C LYS A 115 -8.98 -19.27 -6.87
N PRO A 116 -10.25 -19.47 -7.26
CA PRO A 116 -10.98 -18.50 -8.08
C PRO A 116 -11.50 -17.29 -7.30
N ASP A 117 -11.53 -17.36 -5.96
CA ASP A 117 -12.04 -16.32 -5.05
C ASP A 117 -11.09 -15.11 -4.92
#